data_AF-A0A1C3PG35-F1
#
_entry.id   AF-A0A1C3PG35-F1
#
_cell.length_a   1.000
_cell.length_b   1.000
_cell.length_c   1.000
_cell.angle_alpha   90.00
_cell.angle_beta   90.00
_cell.angle_gamma   90.00
#
_symmetry.space_group_name_H-M   'P 1'
#
loop_
_entity.id
_entity.type
_entity.pdbx_description
1 polymer ?
#
loop_
_entity_poly.entity_id
_entity_poly.type
_entity_poly.pdbx_seq_one_letter_code
_entity_poly.pdbx_strand_id
1 'polypeptide(L)' 'MDDGERLVGIGDIAFQLKITRQAVDYWTRKDPQFPAPLQVVNAPTVGSKGTRVWRKRDIDAWIVEYYRRRKI' A
#
# COMPACT_ATOMS: atom_id res chain seq x y z
N MET A 1 6.70 -23.82 -3.04
CA MET A 1 7.18 -23.09 -1.86
C MET A 1 6.14 -22.03 -1.59
N ASP A 2 5.39 -22.18 -0.49
CA ASP A 2 4.49 -21.14 -0.01
C ASP A 2 5.36 -20.04 0.61
N ASP A 3 5.81 -19.11 -0.22
CA ASP A 3 6.30 -17.81 0.24
C ASP A 3 5.13 -17.13 0.95
N GLY A 4 5.05 -17.31 2.28
CA GLY A 4 4.00 -16.74 3.12
C GLY A 4 3.70 -15.31 2.69
N GLU A 5 2.46 -15.07 2.27
CA GLU A 5 2.05 -13.85 1.60
C GLU A 5 2.46 -12.62 2.40
N ARG A 6 3.55 -11.95 1.98
CA ARG A 6 4.10 -10.83 2.75
C ARG A 6 3.16 -9.64 2.68
N LEU A 7 2.75 -9.16 3.86
CA LEU A 7 1.97 -7.95 4.01
C LEU A 7 2.86 -6.73 4.20
N VAL A 8 2.42 -5.60 3.66
CA VAL A 8 3.09 -4.31 3.76
C VAL A 8 2.11 -3.22 4.21
N GLY A 9 2.58 -2.29 5.03
CA GLY A 9 1.81 -1.11 5.42
C GLY A 9 2.26 0.15 4.68
N ILE A 10 1.61 1.28 4.99
CA ILE A 10 1.97 2.60 4.44
C ILE A 10 3.45 2.94 4.65
N GLY A 11 4.04 2.52 5.78
CA GLY A 11 5.45 2.74 6.09
C GLY A 11 6.41 2.04 5.13
N ASP A 12 6.16 0.75 4.85
CA ASP A 12 6.95 -0.05 3.91
C ASP A 12 6.86 0.52 2.49
N ILE A 13 5.64 0.87 2.06
CA ILE A 13 5.37 1.43 0.73
C ILE A 13 6.09 2.78 0.56
N ALA A 14 6.01 3.64 1.58
CA ALA A 14 6.69 4.94 1.58
C ALA A 14 8.21 4.79 1.48
N PHE A 15 8.78 3.83 2.23
CA PHE A 15 10.20 3.52 2.18
C PHE A 15 10.64 3.05 0.79
N GLN A 16 9.89 2.12 0.17
CA GLN A 16 10.19 1.60 -1.17
C GLN A 16 10.16 2.69 -2.24
N LEU A 17 9.18 3.58 -2.18
CA LEU A 17 9.00 4.68 -3.13
C LEU A 17 9.88 5.89 -2.84
N LYS A 18 10.56 5.92 -1.68
CA LYS A 18 11.33 7.07 -1.17
C LYS A 18 10.50 8.35 -1.10
N ILE A 19 9.26 8.24 -0.62
CA ILE A 19 8.34 9.36 -0.40
C ILE A 19 7.82 9.35 1.04
N THR A 20 7.03 10.36 1.42
CA THR A 20 6.47 10.44 2.77
C THR A 20 5.30 9.47 2.95
N ARG A 21 5.06 9.03 4.19
CA ARG A 21 3.86 8.26 4.55
C ARG A 21 2.57 9.01 4.23
N GLN A 22 2.59 10.35 4.34
CA GLN A 22 1.45 11.21 4.01
C GLN A 22 1.14 11.20 2.50
N ALA A 23 2.17 11.19 1.64
CA ALA A 23 1.99 11.08 0.20
C ALA A 23 1.36 9.73 -0.18
N VAL A 24 1.82 8.63 0.43
CA VAL A 24 1.22 7.31 0.24
C VAL A 24 -0.23 7.28 0.75
N ASP A 25 -0.51 7.80 1.95
CA ASP A 25 -1.88 7.88 2.47
C ASP A 25 -2.80 8.66 1.52
N TYR A 26 -2.32 9.79 0.98
CA TYR A 26 -3.04 10.55 -0.04
C TYR A 26 -3.34 9.70 -1.28
N TRP A 27 -2.35 9.00 -1.84
CA TRP A 27 -2.56 8.11 -3.00
C TRP A 27 -3.56 6.99 -2.71
N THR A 28 -3.47 6.35 -1.55
CA THR A 28 -4.41 5.27 -1.17
C THR A 28 -5.88 5.73 -1.08
N ARG A 29 -6.14 7.04 -1.08
CA ARG A 29 -7.48 7.64 -1.03
C ARG A 29 -7.89 8.31 -2.35
N LYS A 30 -6.93 8.66 -3.21
CA LYS A 30 -7.15 9.54 -4.36
C LYS A 30 -6.76 8.93 -5.70
N ASP A 31 -5.84 7.97 -5.72
CA ASP A 31 -5.49 7.24 -6.93
C ASP A 31 -6.43 6.04 -7.06
N PRO A 32 -7.37 6.03 -8.03
CA PRO A 32 -8.30 4.92 -8.22
C PRO A 32 -7.62 3.63 -8.68
N GLN A 33 -6.37 3.71 -9.14
CA GLN A 33 -5.59 2.54 -9.54
C GLN A 33 -4.71 2.01 -8.41
N PHE A 34 -4.67 2.69 -7.26
CA PHE A 34 -3.97 2.19 -6.09
C PHE A 34 -4.65 0.92 -5.58
N PRO A 35 -3.91 -0.15 -5.23
CA PRO A 35 -4.50 -1.40 -4.78
C PRO A 35 -5.40 -1.22 -3.56
N ALA A 36 -6.55 -1.90 -3.54
CA ALA A 36 -7.40 -1.93 -2.35
C ALA A 36 -6.68 -2.60 -1.18
N PRO A 37 -6.85 -2.10 0.07
CA PRO A 37 -6.26 -2.76 1.23
C PRO A 37 -6.83 -4.17 1.39
N LEU A 38 -5.96 -5.13 1.70
CA LEU A 38 -6.38 -6.51 1.97
C LEU A 38 -7.18 -6.58 3.26
N GLN A 39 -6.69 -5.91 4.31
CA GLN A 39 -7.32 -5.88 5.62
C GLN A 39 -6.88 -4.66 6.42
N VAL A 40 -7.58 -4.44 7.54
CA VAL A 40 -7.24 -3.44 8.55
C VAL A 40 -6.83 -4.20 9.82
N VAL A 41 -5.58 -4.05 10.26
CA VAL A 41 -5.03 -4.68 11.47
C VAL A 41 -4.89 -3.66 12.59
N ASN A 42 -4.73 -4.12 13.83
CA ASN A 42 -4.52 -3.26 15.00
C ASN A 42 -5.58 -2.15 15.10
N ALA A 43 -6.86 -2.51 15.06
CA ALA A 43 -7.96 -1.60 15.39
C ALA A 43 -8.23 -1.75 16.90
N PRO A 44 -7.64 -0.88 17.77
CA PRO A 44 -7.67 -1.09 19.22
C PRO A 44 -9.07 -0.96 19.85
N THR A 45 -10.04 -0.41 19.11
CA THR A 45 -11.43 -0.19 19.56
C THR A 45 -12.36 0.02 18.37
N VAL A 46 -13.65 -0.27 18.55
CA VAL A 46 -14.72 0.09 17.61
C VAL A 46 -14.69 1.61 17.38
N GLY A 47 -14.38 2.04 16.14
CA GLY A 47 -14.26 3.46 15.76
C GLY A 47 -12.82 3.97 15.57
N SER A 48 -11.80 3.24 15.98
CA SER A 48 -10.39 3.59 15.72
C SER A 48 -9.98 3.20 14.29
N LYS A 49 -9.28 4.09 13.58
CA LYS A 49 -8.69 3.76 12.26
C LYS A 49 -7.53 2.79 12.45
N GLY A 50 -7.79 1.50 12.25
CA GLY A 50 -6.72 0.50 12.22
C GLY A 50 -5.74 0.71 11.06
N THR A 51 -4.65 -0.03 11.08
CA THR A 51 -3.60 0.00 10.06
C THR A 51 -4.04 -0.79 8.83
N ARG A 52 -4.20 -0.10 7.69
CA ARG A 52 -4.42 -0.75 6.39
C ARG A 52 -3.15 -1.47 5.95
N VAL A 53 -3.29 -2.72 5.51
CA VAL A 53 -2.20 -3.53 4.97
C VAL A 53 -2.57 -4.09 3.59
N TRP A 54 -1.56 -4.28 2.76
CA TRP A 54 -1.69 -4.78 1.39
C TRP A 54 -0.79 -5.99 1.17
N ARG A 55 -1.13 -6.80 0.17
CA ARG A 55 -0.22 -7.81 -0.34
C ARG A 55 0.97 -7.12 -1.00
N LYS A 56 2.18 -7.54 -0.64
CA LYS A 56 3.40 -7.00 -1.24
C LYS A 56 3.40 -7.12 -2.76
N ARG A 57 2.96 -8.26 -3.30
CA ARG A 57 2.93 -8.51 -4.76
C ARG A 57 2.04 -7.52 -5.52
N ASP A 58 0.90 -7.14 -4.93
CA ASP A 58 -0.07 -6.24 -5.58
C ASP A 58 0.49 -4.81 -5.60
N ILE A 59 1.16 -4.40 -4.52
CA ILE A 59 1.89 -3.13 -4.45
C ILE A 59 3.04 -3.11 -5.46
N ASP A 60 3.87 -4.15 -5.52
CA ASP A 60 5.00 -4.20 -6.45
C ASP A 60 4.53 -4.10 -7.91
N ALA A 61 3.47 -4.83 -8.27
CA ALA A 61 2.88 -4.74 -9.61
C ALA A 61 2.37 -3.33 -9.92
N TRP A 62 1.66 -2.70 -8.98
CA TRP A 62 1.18 -1.33 -9.13
C TRP A 62 2.33 -0.32 -9.29
N ILE A 63 3.43 -0.47 -8.54
CA ILE A 63 4.61 0.40 -8.66
C ILE A 63 5.23 0.30 -10.07
N VAL A 64 5.37 -0.91 -10.62
CA VAL A 64 5.88 -1.10 -11.98
C VAL A 64 4.98 -0.40 -13.00
N GLU A 65 3.66 -0.60 -12.90
CA GLU A 65 2.67 0.02 -13.77
C GLU A 65 2.66 1.56 -13.66
N TYR A 66 2.82 2.09 -12.46
CA TYR A 66 2.94 3.53 -12.20
C TYR A 66 4.13 4.15 -12.93
N TYR A 67 5.32 3.56 -12.80
CA TYR A 67 6.51 4.06 -13.48
C TYR A 67 6.47 3.85 -14.99
N ARG A 68 5.84 2.76 -15.47
CA ARG A 68 5.63 2.53 -16.91
C ARG A 68 4.84 3.68 -17.54
N ARG A 69 3.73 4.08 -16.92
CA ARG A 69 2.85 5.17 -17.40
C ARG A 69 3.52 6.54 -17.41
N ARG A 70 4.53 6.74 -16.56
CA ARG A 70 5.22 8.02 -16.38
C ARG A 70 6.44 8.22 -17.31
N LYS A 71 6.84 7.16 -18.03
CA LYS A 71 7.94 7.19 -19.02
C LYS A 71 7.45 7.49 -20.45
N ILE A 72 6.18 7.89 -20.59
CA ILE A 72 5.54 8.30 -21.84
C ILE A 72 5.42 9.81 -21.85
#